data_AF-A0A933DBN6-F1
#
_entry.id   AF-A0A933DBN6-F1
#
_cell.length_a   1.000
_cell.length_b   1.000
_cell.length_c   1.000
_cell.angle_alpha   90.00
_cell.angle_beta   90.00
_cell.angle_gamma   90.00
#
_symmetry.space_group_name_H-M   'P 1'
#
loop_
_entity.id
_entity.type
_entity.pdbx_description
1 polymer ?
#
loop_
_entity_poly.entity_id
_entity_poly.type
_entity_poly.pdbx_seq_one_letter_code
_entity_poly.pdbx_strand_id
1 'polypeptide(L)'
;MDSAISEDEPIKENLLKYTGRYEGVWYSTDIMPKGKKLLSIDTGSWEPFQNPTELEHVSGNRFMVAKTSSFGSEGEVVEFVLDKSSKVDHVLFAGEKLIPEKKYRQEMSKKKIIG
;
A
#
# COMPACT_ATOMS: atom_id res chain seq x y z
N MET A 1 -30.20 7.46 -6.80
CA MET A 1 -29.89 8.77 -6.21
C MET A 1 -28.63 8.57 -5.41
N ASP A 2 -27.54 9.10 -5.95
CA ASP A 2 -26.16 8.88 -5.51
C ASP A 2 -25.98 9.26 -4.04
N SER A 3 -25.63 8.26 -3.23
CA SER A 3 -25.02 8.54 -1.93
C SER A 3 -23.63 9.07 -2.22
N ALA A 4 -23.48 10.39 -2.17
CA ALA A 4 -22.20 11.05 -2.09
C ALA A 4 -21.38 10.35 -1.00
N ILE A 5 -20.32 9.66 -1.41
CA ILE A 5 -19.26 9.25 -0.48
C ILE A 5 -18.71 10.58 0.04
N SER A 6 -19.07 10.95 1.28
CA SER A 6 -18.55 12.20 1.86
C SER A 6 -17.03 12.10 1.86
N GLU A 7 -16.36 12.94 1.08
CA GLU A 7 -14.90 12.97 1.00
C GLU A 7 -14.23 13.34 2.34
N ASP A 8 -15.05 13.75 3.33
CA ASP A 8 -14.66 14.26 4.64
C ASP A 8 -14.75 13.24 5.79
N GLU A 9 -14.87 11.93 5.52
CA GLU A 9 -14.82 10.95 6.62
C GLU A 9 -13.43 11.03 7.30
N PRO A 10 -13.37 11.21 8.64
CA PRO A 10 -12.10 11.36 9.32
C PRO A 10 -11.22 10.12 9.13
N ILE A 11 -9.93 10.35 8.87
CA ILE A 11 -8.94 9.29 8.78
C ILE A 11 -8.91 8.54 10.12
N LYS A 12 -9.09 7.23 10.06
CA LYS A 12 -8.91 6.38 11.23
C LYS A 12 -7.42 6.37 11.61
N GLU A 13 -7.06 6.99 12.74
CA GLU A 13 -5.66 7.22 13.14
C GLU A 13 -4.79 5.95 13.11
N ASN A 14 -5.38 4.79 13.43
CA ASN A 14 -4.65 3.52 13.43
C ASN A 14 -4.20 3.05 12.03
N LEU A 15 -4.70 3.68 10.95
CA LEU A 15 -4.28 3.43 9.58
C LEU A 15 -2.99 4.18 9.20
N LEU A 16 -2.67 5.26 9.91
CA LEU A 16 -1.49 6.09 9.61
C LEU A 16 -0.19 5.30 9.65
N LYS A 17 -0.10 4.26 10.49
CA LYS A 17 1.09 3.40 10.58
C LYS A 17 1.38 2.59 9.31
N TYR A 18 0.40 2.42 8.43
CA TYR A 18 0.57 1.73 7.14
C TYR A 18 0.94 2.69 6.01
N THR A 19 0.92 4.00 6.27
CA THR A 19 1.14 5.03 5.26
C THR A 19 2.62 5.11 4.87
N GLY A 20 2.87 5.26 3.57
CA GLY A 20 4.22 5.48 3.04
C GLY A 20 4.42 4.87 1.66
N ARG A 21 5.61 5.06 1.12
CA ARG A 21 6.06 4.43 -0.12
C ARG A 21 6.65 3.05 0.14
N TYR A 22 6.22 2.08 -0.65
CA TYR A 22 6.70 0.71 -0.65
C TYR A 22 7.31 0.38 -2.00
N GLU A 23 8.50 -0.21 -1.97
CA GLU A 23 9.32 -0.50 -3.13
C GLU A 23 9.44 -2.02 -3.30
N GLY A 24 9.10 -2.49 -4.49
CA GLY A 24 9.34 -3.84 -4.96
C GLY A 24 10.48 -3.88 -5.99
N VAL A 25 10.72 -5.07 -6.52
CA VAL A 25 11.56 -5.27 -7.70
C VAL A 25 10.83 -4.84 -8.97
N TRP A 26 9.51 -5.05 -9.04
CA TRP A 26 8.73 -4.79 -10.27
C TRP A 26 8.02 -3.45 -10.27
N TYR A 27 7.55 -2.99 -9.12
CA TYR A 27 6.80 -1.76 -9.01
C TYR A 27 6.98 -1.10 -7.64
N SER A 28 6.52 0.13 -7.56
CA SER A 28 6.51 0.91 -6.32
C SER A 28 5.13 1.53 -6.14
N THR A 29 4.65 1.54 -4.90
CA THR A 29 3.32 2.06 -4.59
C THR A 29 3.34 2.96 -3.35
N ASP A 30 2.56 4.03 -3.40
CA ASP A 30 2.25 4.84 -2.23
C ASP A 30 0.96 4.33 -1.58
N ILE A 31 1.03 3.98 -0.31
CA ILE A 31 -0.13 3.62 0.49
C ILE A 31 -0.52 4.80 1.38
N MET A 32 -1.78 5.19 1.35
CA MET A 32 -2.32 6.31 2.12
C MET A 32 -3.76 6.06 2.58
N PRO A 33 -4.19 6.59 3.73
CA PRO A 33 -5.54 6.39 4.22
C PRO A 33 -6.56 7.28 3.50
N LYS A 34 -7.79 6.78 3.36
CA LYS A 34 -8.97 7.55 2.95
C LYS A 34 -10.17 7.08 3.78
N GLY A 35 -10.62 7.91 4.71
CA GLY A 35 -11.65 7.54 5.70
C GLY A 35 -11.26 6.29 6.48
N LYS A 36 -12.02 5.20 6.28
CA LYS A 36 -11.79 3.88 6.89
C LYS A 36 -11.00 2.88 6.03
N LYS A 37 -10.57 3.27 4.82
CA LYS A 37 -9.84 2.43 3.87
C LYS A 37 -8.39 2.88 3.72
N LEU A 38 -7.58 2.05 3.06
CA LEU A 38 -6.31 2.49 2.48
C LEU A 38 -6.47 2.57 0.96
N LEU A 39 -5.72 3.47 0.34
CA LEU A 39 -5.49 3.53 -1.10
C LEU A 39 -4.08 3.07 -1.39
N SER A 40 -3.91 2.33 -2.47
CA SER A 40 -2.64 2.00 -3.09
C SER A 40 -2.56 2.73 -4.43
N ILE A 41 -1.58 3.60 -4.54
CA ILE A 41 -1.34 4.46 -5.69
C ILE A 41 -0.12 3.93 -6.45
N ASP A 42 -0.30 3.57 -7.70
CA ASP A 42 0.81 3.18 -8.57
C ASP A 42 1.66 4.41 -8.91
N THR A 43 2.92 4.41 -8.48
CA THR A 43 3.83 5.54 -8.69
C THR A 43 4.43 5.58 -10.09
N GLY A 44 4.29 4.50 -10.87
CA GLY A 44 4.72 4.43 -12.27
C GLY A 44 3.65 4.88 -13.27
N SER A 45 2.41 5.10 -12.82
CA SER A 45 1.30 5.52 -13.68
C SER A 45 1.40 7.00 -14.07
N TRP A 46 0.96 7.33 -15.29
CA TRP A 46 0.81 8.72 -15.75
C TRP A 46 -0.27 9.48 -14.98
N GLU A 47 -1.34 8.80 -14.58
CA GLU A 47 -2.47 9.37 -13.82
C GLU A 47 -2.66 8.59 -12.52
N PRO A 48 -1.77 8.75 -11.53
CA PRO A 48 -1.69 7.88 -10.34
C PRO A 48 -2.99 7.84 -9.52
N PHE A 49 -3.77 8.92 -9.52
CA PHE A 49 -5.01 9.06 -8.75
C PHE A 49 -6.29 8.74 -9.54
N GLN A 50 -6.21 8.43 -10.83
CA GLN A 50 -7.41 8.19 -11.63
C GLN A 50 -8.12 6.89 -11.22
N ASN A 51 -7.35 5.83 -10.96
CA ASN A 51 -7.86 4.51 -10.60
C ASN A 51 -7.04 3.89 -9.45
N PRO A 52 -7.10 4.47 -8.25
CA PRO A 52 -6.38 3.93 -7.11
C PRO A 52 -6.96 2.57 -6.72
N THR A 53 -6.10 1.68 -6.23
CA THR A 53 -6.56 0.42 -5.64
C THR A 53 -7.05 0.70 -4.21
N GLU A 54 -8.30 0.36 -3.90
CA GLU A 54 -8.87 0.49 -2.56
C GLU A 54 -8.64 -0.80 -1.76
N LEU A 55 -8.12 -0.65 -0.54
CA LEU A 55 -7.89 -1.75 0.39
C LEU A 55 -8.81 -1.60 1.60
N GLU A 56 -9.66 -2.59 1.81
CA GLU A 56 -10.59 -2.64 2.94
C GLU A 56 -10.03 -3.48 4.08
N HIS A 57 -10.20 -3.01 5.32
CA HIS A 57 -9.69 -3.71 6.49
C HIS A 57 -10.46 -5.02 6.72
N VAL A 58 -9.75 -6.13 6.89
CA VAL A 58 -10.34 -7.44 7.18
C VAL A 58 -10.16 -7.79 8.66
N SER A 59 -8.91 -7.87 9.11
CA SER A 59 -8.56 -8.19 10.50
C SER A 59 -7.11 -7.82 10.77
N GLY A 60 -6.79 -7.43 12.01
CA GLY A 60 -5.41 -7.13 12.40
C GLY A 60 -4.70 -6.19 11.44
N ASN A 61 -3.64 -6.69 10.79
CA ASN A 61 -2.79 -6.04 9.78
C ASN A 61 -3.09 -6.49 8.34
N ARG A 62 -4.26 -7.09 8.11
CA ARG A 62 -4.70 -7.62 6.81
C ARG A 62 -5.83 -6.80 6.22
N PHE A 63 -5.70 -6.56 4.92
CA PHE A 63 -6.64 -5.82 4.10
C PHE A 63 -6.98 -6.65 2.87
N MET A 64 -8.10 -6.36 2.22
CA MET A 64 -8.51 -6.99 0.98
C MET A 64 -8.54 -5.93 -0.12
N VAL A 65 -8.08 -6.27 -1.32
CA VAL A 65 -8.26 -5.44 -2.50
C VAL A 65 -9.75 -5.42 -2.85
N ALA A 66 -10.42 -4.32 -2.51
CA ALA A 66 -11.87 -4.18 -2.67
C ALA A 66 -12.25 -3.55 -4.01
N LYS A 67 -11.35 -2.75 -4.59
CA LYS A 67 -11.52 -2.14 -5.91
C LYS A 67 -10.15 -1.92 -6.54
N THR A 68 -10.03 -2.21 -7.82
CA THR A 68 -8.81 -2.00 -8.60
C THR A 68 -9.16 -1.87 -10.09
N SER A 69 -8.17 -1.77 -10.96
CA SER A 69 -8.37 -1.78 -12.41
C SER A 69 -8.71 -3.19 -12.90
N SER A 70 -9.15 -3.33 -14.17
CA SER A 70 -9.58 -4.63 -14.74
C SER A 70 -8.51 -5.73 -14.76
N PHE A 71 -7.24 -5.41 -14.49
CA PHE A 71 -6.13 -6.36 -14.43
C PHE A 71 -5.50 -6.45 -13.03
N GLY A 72 -6.09 -5.79 -12.02
CA GLY A 72 -5.62 -5.84 -10.65
C GLY A 72 -6.10 -7.08 -9.90
N SER A 73 -5.52 -7.32 -8.73
CA SER A 73 -5.81 -8.48 -7.89
C SER A 73 -7.04 -8.31 -6.99
N GLU A 74 -8.21 -8.02 -7.56
CA GLU A 74 -9.46 -7.90 -6.77
C GLU A 74 -9.71 -9.16 -5.90
N GLY A 75 -10.05 -8.95 -4.63
CA GLY A 75 -10.25 -10.03 -3.66
C GLY A 75 -8.98 -10.59 -3.00
N GLU A 76 -7.78 -10.19 -3.44
CA GLU A 76 -6.54 -10.61 -2.80
C GLU A 76 -6.37 -9.98 -1.41
N VAL A 77 -5.81 -10.76 -0.47
CA VAL A 77 -5.44 -10.27 0.85
C VAL A 77 -4.05 -9.64 0.82
N VAL A 78 -3.99 -8.38 1.20
CA VAL A 78 -2.76 -7.62 1.44
C VAL A 78 -2.40 -7.71 2.93
N GLU A 79 -1.18 -8.13 3.25
CA GLU A 79 -0.72 -8.30 4.64
C GLU A 79 0.47 -7.39 4.95
N PHE A 80 0.31 -6.49 5.93
CA PHE A 80 1.39 -5.64 6.43
C PHE A 80 2.14 -6.35 7.55
N VAL A 81 3.28 -6.96 7.26
CA VAL A 81 4.09 -7.63 8.27
C VAL A 81 4.79 -6.59 9.14
N LEU A 82 4.55 -6.66 10.46
CA LEU A 82 5.09 -5.70 11.42
C LEU A 82 6.35 -6.23 12.11
N ASP A 83 7.27 -5.33 12.42
CA ASP A 83 8.43 -5.60 13.26
C ASP A 83 8.07 -5.64 14.76
N LYS A 84 9.07 -5.92 15.61
CA LYS A 84 8.92 -5.97 17.07
C LYS A 84 8.52 -4.61 17.69
N SER A 85 8.69 -3.51 16.95
CA SER A 85 8.31 -2.16 17.35
C SER A 85 6.95 -1.74 16.79
N SER A 86 6.18 -2.69 16.24
CA SER A 86 4.88 -2.44 15.57
C SER A 86 4.96 -1.49 14.36
N LYS A 87 6.13 -1.37 13.73
CA LYS A 87 6.30 -0.65 12.46
C LYS A 87 6.24 -1.64 11.31
N VAL A 88 5.82 -1.19 10.13
CA VAL A 88 5.79 -2.07 8.95
C VAL A 88 7.21 -2.44 8.54
N ASP A 89 7.52 -3.74 8.54
CA ASP A 89 8.77 -4.29 8.03
C ASP A 89 8.71 -4.49 6.50
N HIS A 90 7.58 -5.01 6.02
CA HIS A 90 7.23 -5.19 4.62
C HIS A 90 5.72 -5.41 4.44
N VAL A 91 5.25 -5.31 3.21
CA VAL A 91 3.88 -5.66 2.81
C VAL A 91 3.93 -6.77 1.77
N LEU A 92 3.03 -7.74 1.89
CA LEU A 92 2.75 -8.75 0.88
C LEU A 92 1.55 -8.27 0.06
N PHE A 93 1.77 -8.00 -1.22
CA PHE A 93 0.77 -7.38 -2.10
C PHE A 93 0.96 -7.84 -3.54
N ALA A 94 -0.10 -8.39 -4.14
CA ALA A 94 -0.14 -8.81 -5.54
C ALA A 94 0.93 -9.86 -5.84
N GLY A 95 1.14 -10.79 -4.90
CA GLY A 95 2.19 -11.80 -4.97
C GLY A 95 3.63 -11.31 -4.77
N GLU A 96 3.85 -10.04 -4.46
CA GLU A 96 5.17 -9.46 -4.23
C GLU A 96 5.38 -9.01 -2.79
N LYS A 97 6.64 -9.07 -2.33
CA LYS A 97 7.09 -8.43 -1.11
C LYS A 97 7.60 -7.03 -1.42
N LEU A 98 6.88 -6.01 -0.94
CA LEU A 98 7.33 -4.63 -1.01
C LEU A 98 7.88 -4.19 0.35
N ILE A 99 8.98 -3.45 0.36
CA ILE A 99 9.60 -2.94 1.59
C ILE A 99 9.51 -1.41 1.65
N PRO A 100 9.43 -0.80 2.84
CA PRO A 100 9.41 0.66 2.96
C PRO A 100 10.60 1.29 2.24
N GLU A 101 10.36 2.39 1.50
CA GLU A 101 11.35 3.05 0.65
C GLU A 101 12.70 3.28 1.34
N LYS A 102 12.67 3.79 2.58
CA LYS A 102 13.89 4.03 3.35
C LYS A 102 14.72 2.76 3.55
N LYS A 103 14.07 1.63 3.80
CA LYS A 103 14.72 0.32 3.95
C LYS A 103 15.25 -0.16 2.60
N TYR A 104 14.46 -0.03 1.53
CA TYR A 104 14.89 -0.36 0.17
C TYR A 104 16.16 0.37 -0.24
N ARG A 105 16.20 1.70 -0.06
CA ARG A 105 17.38 2.53 -0.38
C ARG A 105 18.61 2.11 0.44
N GLN A 106 18.44 1.74 1.70
CA GLN A 106 19.52 1.24 2.56
C GLN A 106 20.05 -0.13 2.12
N GLU A 107 19.18 -1.02 1.65
CA GLU A 107 19.58 -2.33 1.15
C GLU A 107 20.29 -2.21 -0.21
N MET A 108 19.80 -1.37 -1.10
CA MET A 108 20.41 -1.16 -2.42
C MET A 108 21.73 -0.41 -2.36
N SER A 109 21.91 0.54 -1.44
CA SER A 109 23.21 1.24 -1.27
C SER A 109 24.32 0.33 -0.74
N LYS A 110 23.96 -0.74 -0.02
CA LYS A 110 24.91 -1.76 0.48
C LYS A 110 25.33 -2.75 -0.60
N LYS A 111 24.53 -2.91 -1.66
CA LYS A 111 24.90 -3.75 -2.81
C LYS A 111 25.91 -2.99 -3.65
N LYS A 112 27.20 -3.21 -3.36
CA LYS A 112 28.31 -2.70 -4.14
C LYS A 112 28.11 -3.13 -5.60
N ILE A 113 28.04 -2.17 -6.53
CA ILE A 113 28.09 -2.46 -7.96
C ILE A 113 29.47 -3.07 -8.20
N ILE A 114 29.50 -4.39 -8.42
CA ILE A 114 30.71 -5.07 -8.89
C ILE A 114 30.74 -4.77 -10.38
N GLY A 115 31.38 -3.67 -10.74
CA GLY A 115 31.84 -3.37 -12.10
C GLY A 115 33.25 -3.92 -12.29
#